data_AF-A0A7J6S4U9-F1
#
_entry.id   AF-A0A7J6S4U9-F1
#
_cell.length_a   1.000
_cell.length_b   1.000
_cell.length_c   1.000
_cell.angle_alpha   90.00
_cell.angle_beta   90.00
_cell.angle_gamma   90.00
#
_symmetry.space_group_name_H-M   'P 1'
#
loop_
_entity.id
_entity.type
_entity.pdbx_description
1 polymer ?
#
loop_
_entity_poly.entity_id
_entity_poly.type
_entity_poly.pdbx_seq_one_letter_code
_entity_poly.pdbx_strand_id
1 'polypeptide(L)'
;RLKNALSEFHDAPGAERRAKQTSAERAVLGRITGRSEEFNTNETRDMLNIYDSLFDCMTTHVCSTVPSEPKDVPSGLGPSGPVFKHVEQEGLFWFINRYGHSDKMRKLAFGPFIGDLLEDLTVRDRRLSVFLGHDTGPAISIMDTMQLTWMDSG
;
A
#
# COMPACT_ATOMS: atom_id res chain seq x y z
N ARG A 1 -14.91 -10.66 10.19
CA ARG A 1 -14.68 -9.47 11.07
C ARG A 1 -13.84 -8.42 10.37
N LEU A 2 -12.61 -8.71 9.93
CA LEU A 2 -11.78 -7.79 9.13
C LEU A 2 -12.47 -7.34 7.83
N LYS A 3 -13.06 -8.28 7.07
CA LYS A 3 -13.84 -7.97 5.86
C LYS A 3 -14.90 -6.88 6.08
N ASN A 4 -15.65 -6.95 7.19
CA ASN A 4 -16.68 -5.97 7.51
C ASN A 4 -16.07 -4.60 7.84
N ALA A 5 -14.95 -4.58 8.59
CA ALA A 5 -14.23 -3.34 8.87
C ALA A 5 -13.70 -2.70 7.57
N LEU A 6 -13.20 -3.50 6.63
CA LEU A 6 -12.79 -3.01 5.30
C LEU A 6 -13.98 -2.42 4.53
N SER A 7 -15.15 -3.06 4.58
CA SER A 7 -16.38 -2.46 4.02
C SER A 7 -16.70 -1.10 4.65
N GLU A 8 -16.62 -0.99 5.98
CA GLU A 8 -16.80 0.30 6.70
C GLU A 8 -15.83 1.38 6.17
N PHE A 9 -14.58 1.04 5.85
CA PHE A 9 -13.62 1.97 5.24
C PHE A 9 -14.02 2.38 3.81
N HIS A 10 -14.38 1.41 2.97
CA HIS A 10 -14.76 1.69 1.57
C HIS A 10 -16.03 2.53 1.47
N ASP A 11 -16.95 2.39 2.44
CA ASP A 11 -18.21 3.13 2.49
C ASP A 11 -18.06 4.45 3.30
N ALA A 12 -16.86 4.78 3.78
CA ALA A 12 -16.62 6.00 4.53
C ALA A 12 -16.58 7.24 3.62
N PRO A 13 -17.10 8.41 4.05
CA PRO A 13 -17.08 9.64 3.26
C PRO A 13 -15.68 10.10 2.81
N GLY A 14 -14.65 9.74 3.58
CA GLY A 14 -13.26 10.03 3.23
C GLY A 14 -12.78 9.25 2.00
N ALA A 15 -13.13 7.96 1.91
CA ALA A 15 -12.80 7.12 0.77
C ALA A 15 -13.53 7.60 -0.49
N GLU A 16 -14.83 7.86 -0.39
CA GLU A 16 -15.61 8.38 -1.52
C GLU A 16 -15.08 9.72 -2.04
N ARG A 17 -14.73 10.64 -1.13
CA ARG A 17 -14.17 11.94 -1.49
C ARG A 17 -12.86 11.78 -2.23
N ARG A 18 -11.97 10.91 -1.73
CA ARG A 18 -10.67 10.69 -2.34
C ARG A 18 -10.78 10.04 -3.73
N ALA A 19 -11.65 9.04 -3.87
CA ALA A 19 -11.94 8.42 -5.17
C ALA A 19 -12.43 9.48 -6.18
N LYS A 20 -13.32 10.40 -5.79
CA LYS A 20 -13.80 11.48 -6.66
C LYS A 20 -12.72 12.52 -7.00
N GLN A 21 -11.81 12.80 -6.07
CA GLN A 21 -10.75 13.80 -6.27
C GLN A 21 -9.74 13.37 -7.34
N THR A 22 -9.50 12.07 -7.46
CA THR A 22 -8.52 11.54 -8.40
C THR A 22 -9.12 11.08 -9.75
N SER A 23 -10.40 11.34 -10.03
CA SER A 23 -11.07 10.91 -11.27
C SER A 23 -10.42 11.45 -12.55
N ALA A 24 -10.03 12.73 -12.58
CA ALA A 24 -9.42 13.35 -13.76
C ALA A 24 -8.04 12.77 -14.06
N GLU A 25 -7.26 12.52 -13.02
CA GLU A 25 -5.95 11.87 -13.10
C GLU A 25 -6.09 10.42 -13.55
N ARG A 26 -7.01 9.64 -12.95
CA ARG A 26 -7.28 8.26 -13.39
C ARG A 26 -7.66 8.19 -14.86
N ALA A 27 -8.44 9.14 -15.38
CA ALA A 27 -8.75 9.20 -16.81
C ALA A 27 -7.51 9.44 -17.70
N VAL A 28 -6.49 10.14 -17.20
CA VAL A 28 -5.19 10.26 -17.89
C VAL A 28 -4.41 8.96 -17.79
N LEU A 29 -4.26 8.39 -16.59
CA LEU A 29 -3.53 7.14 -16.37
C LEU A 29 -4.14 5.96 -17.14
N GLY A 30 -5.46 5.83 -17.17
CA GLY A 30 -6.18 4.82 -17.94
C GLY A 30 -5.95 4.93 -19.45
N ARG A 31 -5.74 6.15 -19.98
CA ARG A 31 -5.38 6.33 -21.40
C ARG A 31 -3.93 5.92 -21.67
N ILE A 32 -3.01 6.35 -20.80
CA ILE A 32 -1.57 6.03 -20.94
C ILE A 32 -1.33 4.52 -20.83
N THR A 33 -2.02 3.85 -19.92
CA THR A 33 -1.87 2.41 -19.68
C THR A 33 -2.69 1.55 -20.65
N GLY A 34 -3.55 2.15 -21.49
CA GLY A 34 -4.49 1.40 -22.34
C GLY A 34 -5.65 0.75 -21.59
N ARG A 35 -5.85 1.07 -20.31
CA ARG A 35 -6.88 0.50 -19.41
C ARG A 35 -7.98 1.53 -19.07
N SER A 36 -8.44 2.27 -20.07
CA SER A 36 -9.33 3.43 -19.84
C SER A 36 -10.65 3.07 -19.17
N GLU A 37 -11.21 1.90 -19.45
CA GLU A 37 -12.46 1.43 -18.82
C GLU A 37 -12.27 1.16 -17.32
N GLU A 38 -11.18 0.49 -16.95
CA GLU A 38 -10.90 0.12 -15.55
C GLU A 38 -10.65 1.36 -14.66
N PHE A 39 -10.03 2.40 -15.23
CA PHE A 39 -9.74 3.63 -14.49
C PHE A 39 -10.94 4.60 -14.43
N ASN A 40 -11.97 4.38 -15.26
CA ASN A 40 -13.18 5.20 -15.31
C ASN A 40 -14.24 4.72 -14.31
N THR A 41 -13.88 4.75 -13.03
CA THR A 41 -14.77 4.35 -11.93
C THR A 41 -14.61 5.30 -10.75
N ASN A 42 -15.66 5.44 -9.95
CA ASN A 42 -15.62 6.09 -8.63
C ASN A 42 -15.86 5.07 -7.50
N GLU A 43 -15.94 3.79 -7.82
CA GLU A 43 -16.12 2.73 -6.83
C GLU A 43 -14.85 2.62 -5.97
N THR A 44 -15.01 2.87 -4.67
CA THR A 44 -13.91 2.90 -3.71
C THR A 44 -13.21 1.55 -3.55
N ARG A 45 -13.89 0.46 -3.91
CA ARG A 45 -13.37 -0.91 -3.88
C ARG A 45 -12.42 -1.20 -5.04
N ASP A 46 -12.60 -0.53 -6.17
CA ASP A 46 -11.75 -0.70 -7.35
C ASP A 46 -10.42 0.05 -7.21
N MET A 47 -10.38 1.10 -6.38
CA MET A 47 -9.21 1.96 -6.19
C MET A 47 -7.97 1.20 -5.75
N LEU A 48 -8.15 0.14 -4.93
CA LEU A 48 -7.06 -0.75 -4.56
C LEU A 48 -6.41 -1.35 -5.81
N ASN A 49 -7.19 -2.06 -6.63
CA ASN A 49 -6.65 -2.77 -7.79
C ASN A 49 -6.06 -1.82 -8.82
N ILE A 50 -6.60 -0.60 -8.93
CA ILE A 50 -6.10 0.43 -9.85
C ILE A 50 -4.73 0.94 -9.39
N TYR A 51 -4.64 1.47 -8.17
CA TYR A 51 -3.44 2.16 -7.72
C TYR A 51 -2.34 1.21 -7.23
N ASP A 52 -2.69 0.12 -6.54
CA ASP A 52 -1.73 -0.86 -6.03
C ASP A 52 -1.01 -1.58 -7.19
N SER A 53 -1.77 -2.08 -8.17
CA SER A 53 -1.16 -2.74 -9.34
C SER A 53 -0.28 -1.79 -10.15
N LEU A 54 -0.70 -0.52 -10.29
CA LEU A 54 0.10 0.47 -11.00
C LEU A 54 1.37 0.81 -10.22
N PHE A 55 1.26 0.99 -8.91
CA PHE A 55 2.39 1.26 -8.04
C PHE A 55 3.39 0.10 -8.00
N ASP A 56 2.94 -1.14 -7.86
CA ASP A 56 3.78 -2.34 -7.87
C ASP A 56 4.54 -2.48 -9.20
N CYS A 57 3.84 -2.26 -10.32
CA CYS A 57 4.44 -2.25 -11.65
C CYS A 57 5.51 -1.16 -11.78
N MET A 58 5.19 0.08 -11.41
CA MET A 58 6.13 1.20 -11.49
C MET A 58 7.33 1.00 -10.57
N THR A 59 7.11 0.49 -9.34
CA THR A 59 8.17 0.21 -8.37
C THR A 59 9.10 -0.88 -8.86
N THR A 60 8.56 -1.95 -9.46
CA THR A 60 9.39 -3.03 -10.05
C THR A 60 10.26 -2.52 -11.19
N HIS A 61 9.78 -1.55 -11.97
CA HIS A 61 10.57 -0.92 -13.03
C HIS A 61 11.69 -0.03 -12.50
N VAL A 62 11.44 0.71 -11.42
CA VAL A 62 12.37 1.67 -10.83
C VAL A 62 13.41 1.01 -9.91
N CYS A 63 12.98 0.04 -9.10
CA CYS A 63 13.77 -0.68 -8.11
C CYS A 63 14.19 -2.06 -8.61
N SER A 64 14.53 -2.18 -9.90
CA SER A 64 14.88 -3.49 -10.47
C SER A 64 16.06 -4.09 -9.72
N THR A 65 15.84 -5.22 -9.05
CA THR A 65 16.87 -6.01 -8.34
C THR A 65 17.86 -6.68 -9.27
N VAL A 66 17.61 -6.59 -10.58
CA VAL A 66 18.56 -6.97 -11.63
C VAL A 66 19.32 -5.70 -12.02
N PRO A 67 20.67 -5.69 -11.97
CA PRO A 67 21.47 -4.59 -12.47
C PRO A 67 21.22 -4.46 -13.98
N SER A 68 20.26 -3.63 -14.33
CA SER A 68 20.01 -3.17 -15.68
C SER A 68 20.45 -1.72 -15.73
N GLU A 69 21.19 -1.36 -16.78
CA GLU A 69 21.45 0.04 -17.11
C GLU A 69 20.14 0.84 -16.97
N PRO A 70 20.21 2.14 -16.58
CA PRO A 70 19.01 2.92 -16.29
C PRO A 70 18.04 2.75 -17.45
N LYS A 71 16.95 2.01 -17.20
CA LYS A 71 15.88 1.85 -18.18
C LYS A 71 15.42 3.25 -18.51
N ASP A 72 15.23 3.53 -19.80
CA ASP A 72 14.63 4.78 -20.27
C ASP A 72 13.21 4.89 -19.71
N VAL A 73 13.10 5.30 -18.45
CA VAL A 73 11.83 5.52 -17.78
C VAL A 73 11.29 6.83 -18.34
N PRO A 74 10.10 6.84 -18.95
CA PRO A 74 9.52 8.06 -19.50
C PRO A 74 9.51 9.19 -18.45
N SER A 75 9.73 10.41 -18.92
CA SER A 75 9.78 11.59 -18.04
C SER A 75 8.57 11.64 -17.11
N GLY A 76 8.83 11.75 -15.81
CA GLY A 76 7.80 11.78 -14.77
C GLY A 76 7.47 10.44 -14.09
N LEU A 77 7.94 9.30 -14.64
CA LEU A 77 7.76 7.96 -14.06
C LEU A 77 8.97 7.45 -13.26
N GLY A 78 10.07 8.20 -13.24
CA GLY A 78 11.21 7.88 -12.38
C GLY A 78 10.89 8.06 -10.88
N PRO A 79 11.74 7.58 -9.96
CA PRO A 79 11.48 7.56 -8.51
C PRO A 79 11.20 8.95 -7.91
N SER A 80 11.77 10.01 -8.48
CA SER A 80 11.52 11.39 -8.05
C SER A 80 10.45 12.11 -8.87
N GLY A 81 9.86 11.42 -9.85
CA GLY A 81 8.86 11.96 -10.75
C GLY A 81 7.52 12.24 -10.05
N PRO A 82 6.82 13.31 -10.43
CA PRO A 82 5.56 13.69 -9.79
C PRO A 82 4.45 12.63 -9.99
N VAL A 83 4.45 11.92 -11.12
CA VAL A 83 3.47 10.85 -11.37
C VAL A 83 3.74 9.66 -10.46
N PHE A 84 5.01 9.22 -10.37
CA PHE A 84 5.40 8.12 -9.49
C PHE A 84 5.02 8.41 -8.03
N LYS A 85 5.41 9.58 -7.51
CA LYS A 85 5.09 9.98 -6.13
C LYS A 85 3.58 10.00 -5.85
N HIS A 86 2.78 10.43 -6.81
CA HIS A 86 1.34 10.49 -6.59
C HIS A 86 0.70 9.10 -6.65
N VAL A 87 1.11 8.26 -7.60
CA VAL A 87 0.68 6.86 -7.68
C VAL A 87 1.09 6.09 -6.42
N GLU A 88 2.30 6.31 -5.91
CA GLU A 88 2.76 5.77 -4.63
C GLU A 88 1.87 6.20 -3.47
N GLN A 89 1.57 7.51 -3.36
CA GLN A 89 0.71 8.03 -2.30
C GLN A 89 -0.70 7.41 -2.32
N GLU A 90 -1.30 7.29 -3.49
CA GLU A 90 -2.63 6.67 -3.64
C GLU A 90 -2.55 5.15 -3.44
N GLY A 91 -1.53 4.48 -3.98
CA GLY A 91 -1.29 3.04 -3.79
C GLY A 91 -1.18 2.70 -2.30
N LEU A 92 -0.28 3.38 -1.58
CA LEU A 92 -0.12 3.22 -0.14
C LEU A 92 -1.40 3.56 0.63
N PHE A 93 -2.17 4.58 0.19
CA PHE A 93 -3.44 4.92 0.83
C PHE A 93 -4.46 3.78 0.74
N TRP A 94 -4.71 3.28 -0.48
CA TRP A 94 -5.71 2.25 -0.74
C TRP A 94 -5.28 0.85 -0.30
N PHE A 95 -3.98 0.59 -0.23
CA PHE A 95 -3.42 -0.71 0.11
C PHE A 95 -3.15 -0.89 1.61
N ILE A 96 -2.27 -0.06 2.18
CA ILE A 96 -1.74 -0.24 3.54
C ILE A 96 -2.44 0.70 4.53
N ASN A 97 -2.52 2.00 4.23
CA ASN A 97 -3.01 2.99 5.18
C ASN A 97 -4.51 2.82 5.51
N ARG A 98 -5.26 2.07 4.69
CA ARG A 98 -6.63 1.66 5.03
C ARG A 98 -6.70 0.96 6.39
N TYR A 99 -5.69 0.16 6.76
CA TYR A 99 -5.67 -0.56 8.04
C TYR A 99 -5.46 0.38 9.23
N GLY A 100 -4.84 1.54 8.99
CA GLY A 100 -4.69 2.63 9.95
C GLY A 100 -5.97 3.43 10.21
N HIS A 101 -7.05 3.23 9.43
CA HIS A 101 -8.29 4.02 9.51
C HIS A 101 -8.98 3.95 10.87
N SER A 102 -8.86 2.84 11.59
CA SER A 102 -9.36 2.71 12.96
C SER A 102 -8.54 1.72 13.77
N ASP A 103 -8.52 1.89 15.10
CA ASP A 103 -7.88 0.94 16.02
C ASP A 103 -8.45 -0.48 15.87
N LYS A 104 -9.77 -0.58 15.63
CA LYS A 104 -10.45 -1.85 15.37
C LYS A 104 -9.87 -2.52 14.11
N MET A 105 -9.69 -1.77 13.03
CA MET A 105 -9.14 -2.32 11.79
C MET A 105 -7.68 -2.74 11.96
N ARG A 106 -6.87 -1.90 12.60
CA ARG A 106 -5.47 -2.20 12.90
C ARG A 106 -5.31 -3.47 13.73
N LYS A 107 -6.09 -3.61 14.81
CA LYS A 107 -6.09 -4.82 15.64
C LYS A 107 -6.54 -6.06 14.87
N LEU A 108 -7.53 -5.93 13.99
CA LEU A 108 -8.00 -7.05 13.18
C LEU A 108 -7.02 -7.45 12.07
N ALA A 109 -6.26 -6.51 11.52
CA ALA A 109 -5.29 -6.74 10.46
C ALA A 109 -3.96 -7.27 11.00
N PHE A 110 -3.40 -6.64 12.03
CA PHE A 110 -2.04 -6.90 12.51
C PHE A 110 -1.98 -7.63 13.85
N GLY A 111 -3.08 -7.61 14.62
CA GLY A 111 -3.14 -8.24 15.94
C GLY A 111 -2.74 -9.71 15.99
N PRO A 112 -3.14 -10.57 15.03
CA PRO A 112 -2.70 -11.96 15.00
C PRO A 112 -1.17 -12.09 14.96
N PHE A 113 -0.51 -11.40 14.01
CA PHE A 113 0.95 -11.43 13.89
C PHE A 113 1.65 -10.87 15.12
N ILE A 114 1.14 -9.77 15.70
CA ILE A 114 1.71 -9.19 16.92
C ILE A 114 1.57 -10.16 18.10
N GLY A 115 0.47 -10.90 18.19
CA GLY A 115 0.31 -12.00 19.16
C GLY A 115 1.40 -13.05 19.00
N ASP A 116 1.58 -13.57 17.78
CA ASP A 116 2.59 -14.58 17.47
C ASP A 116 4.01 -14.09 17.79
N LEU A 117 4.32 -12.83 17.47
CA LEU A 117 5.60 -12.19 17.78
C LEU A 117 5.82 -12.09 19.30
N LEU A 118 4.81 -11.66 20.06
CA LEU A 118 4.92 -11.56 21.52
C LEU A 118 5.10 -12.93 22.17
N GLU A 119 4.42 -13.95 21.67
CA GLU A 119 4.60 -15.34 22.12
C GLU A 119 6.01 -15.85 21.81
N ASP A 120 6.51 -15.60 20.60
CA ASP A 120 7.86 -15.96 20.16
C ASP A 120 8.94 -15.38 21.07
N LEU A 121 8.80 -14.11 21.47
CA LEU A 121 9.72 -13.42 22.37
C LEU A 121 9.79 -14.02 23.78
N THR A 122 8.80 -14.83 24.18
CA THR A 122 8.82 -15.51 25.49
C THR A 122 9.65 -16.80 25.51
N VAL A 123 10.07 -17.30 24.34
CA VAL A 123 10.79 -18.57 24.22
C VAL A 123 12.28 -18.38 24.54
N ARG A 124 12.68 -18.71 25.78
CA ARG A 124 14.02 -18.43 26.33
C ARG A 124 15.21 -18.96 25.51
N ASP A 125 15.07 -20.11 24.86
CA ASP A 125 16.17 -20.75 24.13
C ASP A 125 16.19 -20.39 22.63
N ARG A 126 15.24 -19.58 22.15
CA ARG A 126 15.16 -19.17 20.76
C ARG A 126 16.19 -18.08 20.48
N ARG A 127 17.17 -18.40 19.63
CA ARG A 127 18.25 -17.47 19.25
C ARG A 127 17.95 -16.65 18.00
N LEU A 128 17.06 -17.14 17.15
CA LEU A 128 16.66 -16.49 15.91
C LEU A 128 15.24 -16.90 15.54
N SER A 129 14.44 -15.90 15.16
CA SER A 129 13.12 -16.07 14.58
C SER A 129 13.08 -15.33 13.25
N VAL A 130 12.63 -16.01 12.20
CA VAL A 130 12.50 -15.42 10.87
C VAL A 130 11.02 -15.45 10.50
N PHE A 131 10.44 -14.27 10.33
CA PHE A 131 9.06 -14.11 9.89
C PHE A 131 9.07 -13.73 8.41
N LEU A 132 8.56 -14.63 7.57
CA LEU A 132 8.41 -14.41 6.14
C LEU A 132 6.98 -13.97 5.86
N GLY A 133 6.81 -12.93 5.06
CA GLY A 133 5.49 -12.43 4.68
C GLY A 133 5.55 -11.59 3.41
N HIS A 134 4.40 -11.01 3.08
CA HIS A 134 4.27 -10.08 1.97
C HIS A 134 4.68 -8.66 2.38
N ASP A 135 4.60 -7.73 1.44
CA ASP A 135 4.68 -6.29 1.68
C ASP A 135 3.77 -5.81 2.82
N THR A 136 2.53 -6.31 2.94
CA THR A 136 1.63 -6.06 4.10
C THR A 136 1.96 -6.88 5.34
N GLY A 137 3.09 -7.58 5.33
CA GLY A 137 3.45 -8.58 6.31
C GLY A 137 4.11 -8.02 7.58
N PRO A 138 5.11 -8.73 8.13
CA PRO A 138 5.70 -8.45 9.44
C PRO A 138 6.16 -7.00 9.65
N ALA A 139 6.85 -6.41 8.67
CA ALA A 139 7.40 -5.07 8.80
C ALA A 139 6.30 -4.01 8.98
N ILE A 140 5.30 -4.01 8.12
CA ILE A 140 4.18 -3.06 8.19
C ILE A 140 3.36 -3.28 9.45
N SER A 141 3.10 -4.54 9.80
CA SER A 141 2.37 -4.89 11.02
C SER A 141 3.03 -4.30 12.26
N ILE A 142 4.36 -4.36 12.35
CA ILE A 142 5.14 -3.78 13.44
C ILE A 142 5.10 -2.25 13.39
N MET A 143 5.41 -1.65 12.24
CA MET A 143 5.45 -0.18 12.08
C MET A 143 4.11 0.46 12.46
N ASP A 144 3.00 -0.05 11.91
CA ASP A 144 1.67 0.51 12.17
C ASP A 144 1.20 0.27 13.61
N THR A 145 1.50 -0.91 14.18
CA THR A 145 1.10 -1.22 15.56
C THR A 145 1.88 -0.37 16.56
N MET A 146 3.17 -0.21 16.35
CA MET A 146 4.04 0.59 17.21
C MET A 146 3.98 2.09 16.90
N GLN A 147 3.20 2.51 15.90
CA GLN A 147 3.11 3.90 15.42
C GLN A 147 4.50 4.47 15.10
N LEU A 148 5.38 3.63 14.56
CA LEU A 148 6.71 4.04 14.16
C LEU A 148 6.60 4.85 12.87
N THR A 149 7.01 6.10 12.92
CA THR A 149 7.45 6.80 11.71
C THR A 149 8.82 6.23 11.36
N TRP A 150 9.02 5.82 10.09
CA TRP A 150 10.33 5.42 9.60
C TRP A 150 11.36 6.45 10.09
N MET A 151 12.41 6.00 10.78
CA MET A 151 13.44 6.92 11.24
C MET A 151 13.98 7.64 10.01
N ASP A 152 13.90 8.97 10.00
CA ASP A 152 14.55 9.80 8.99
C ASP A 152 16.00 9.32 8.87
N SER A 153 16.30 8.59 7.79
CA SER A 153 17.67 8.34 7.39
C SER A 153 18.19 9.66 6.86
N GLY A 154 18.85 10.41 7.74
CA GLY A 154 19.54 11.66 7.41
C GLY A 154 20.60 11.50 6.32
#